data_AF-A0A355V4C6-F1
#
_entry.id   AF-A0A355V4C6-F1
#
_cell.length_a   1.000
_cell.length_b   1.000
_cell.length_c   1.000
_cell.angle_alpha   90.00
_cell.angle_beta   90.00
_cell.angle_gamma   90.00
#
_symmetry.space_group_name_H-M   'P 1'
#
loop_
_entity.id
_entity.type
_entity.pdbx_description
1 polymer ?
#
loop_
_entity_poly.entity_id
_entity_poly.type
_entity_poly.pdbx_seq_one_letter_code
_entity_poly.pdbx_strand_id
1 'polypeptide(L)'
;MKKQTILSAAVAAVVTGGLALTAVQSTMAADDYTAPRNEWGQPDLRGVFNFSSNTPMQRNPEYGNRLFYTEEEVLERDRRV
;
A
#
# COMPACT_ATOMS: atom_id res chain seq x y z
N MET A 1 -34.75 -40.00 13.81
CA MET A 1 -33.39 -39.65 14.29
C MET A 1 -32.44 -39.30 13.12
N LYS A 2 -32.81 -38.39 12.22
CA LYS A 2 -32.05 -38.06 10.97
C LYS A 2 -31.79 -36.55 10.78
N LYS A 3 -32.20 -35.72 11.74
CA LYS A 3 -32.06 -34.25 11.66
C LYS A 3 -30.74 -33.73 12.28
N GLN A 4 -30.06 -34.55 13.06
CA GLN A 4 -28.82 -34.18 13.77
C GLN A 4 -27.56 -34.27 12.88
N THR A 5 -27.59 -35.07 11.82
CA THR A 5 -26.44 -35.26 10.90
C THR A 5 -26.24 -34.11 9.91
N ILE A 6 -27.27 -33.31 9.62
CA ILE A 6 -27.18 -32.20 8.66
C ILE A 6 -26.61 -30.94 9.34
N LEU A 7 -26.88 -30.77 10.65
CA LEU A 7 -26.37 -29.64 11.43
C LEU A 7 -24.86 -29.73 11.68
N SER A 8 -24.26 -30.93 11.78
CA SER A 8 -22.81 -31.06 11.99
C SER A 8 -21.99 -30.78 10.72
N ALA A 9 -22.54 -31.04 9.53
CA ALA A 9 -21.87 -30.74 8.26
C ALA A 9 -21.78 -29.23 7.99
N ALA A 10 -22.82 -28.48 8.37
CA ALA A 10 -22.83 -27.01 8.26
C ALA A 10 -21.87 -26.36 9.27
N VAL A 11 -21.79 -26.87 10.50
CA VAL A 11 -20.85 -26.38 11.52
C VAL A 11 -19.41 -26.70 11.15
N ALA A 12 -19.14 -27.89 10.60
CA ALA A 12 -17.80 -28.25 10.10
C ALA A 12 -17.36 -27.38 8.91
N ALA A 13 -18.26 -27.04 7.99
CA ALA A 13 -17.94 -26.19 6.85
C ALA A 13 -17.64 -24.72 7.26
N VAL A 14 -18.33 -24.20 8.28
CA VAL A 14 -18.10 -22.84 8.79
C VAL A 14 -16.79 -22.76 9.59
N VAL A 15 -16.44 -23.79 10.37
CA VAL A 15 -15.17 -23.84 11.11
C VAL A 15 -13.97 -24.00 10.17
N THR A 16 -14.12 -24.75 9.08
CA THR A 16 -13.06 -24.93 8.07
C THR A 16 -12.90 -23.70 7.17
N GLY A 17 -14.00 -23.02 6.84
CA GLY A 17 -13.98 -21.76 6.07
C GLY A 17 -13.46 -20.56 6.87
N GLY A 18 -13.75 -20.51 8.18
CA GLY A 18 -13.25 -19.47 9.08
C GLY A 18 -11.74 -19.54 9.29
N LEU A 19 -11.16 -20.75 9.36
CA LEU A 19 -9.71 -20.96 9.50
C LEU A 19 -8.92 -20.51 8.25
N ALA A 20 -9.55 -20.61 7.06
CA ALA A 20 -8.93 -20.17 5.81
C ALA A 20 -8.86 -18.64 5.68
N LEU A 21 -9.84 -17.90 6.22
CA LEU A 21 -9.83 -16.43 6.18
C LEU A 21 -8.78 -15.81 7.13
N THR A 22 -8.46 -16.47 8.25
CA THR A 22 -7.44 -15.99 9.19
C THR A 22 -6.00 -16.25 8.72
N ALA A 23 -5.79 -17.16 7.77
CA ALA A 23 -4.46 -17.50 7.24
C ALA A 23 -3.94 -16.49 6.20
N VAL A 24 -4.80 -15.62 5.66
CA VAL A 24 -4.45 -14.68 4.58
C VAL A 24 -3.99 -13.31 5.12
N GLN A 25 -3.95 -13.11 6.44
CA GLN A 25 -3.55 -11.82 7.03
C GLN A 25 -2.03 -11.62 7.15
N SER A 26 -1.20 -12.62 6.83
CA SER A 26 0.23 -12.60 7.16
C SER A 26 1.19 -12.34 5.99
N THR A 27 0.72 -12.01 4.78
CA THR A 27 1.61 -11.87 3.62
C THR A 27 2.14 -10.45 3.38
N MET A 28 1.93 -9.51 4.31
CA MET A 28 2.72 -8.29 4.35
C MET A 28 3.98 -8.59 5.17
N ALA A 29 4.80 -9.52 4.69
CA ALA A 29 6.16 -9.64 5.17
C ALA A 29 6.85 -8.32 4.79
N ALA A 30 7.11 -7.47 5.78
CA ALA A 30 8.13 -6.46 5.58
C ALA A 30 9.41 -7.23 5.26
N ASP A 31 10.00 -6.99 4.09
CA ASP A 31 11.30 -7.56 3.77
C ASP A 31 12.23 -7.31 4.97
N ASP A 32 13.00 -8.33 5.38
CA ASP A 32 14.01 -8.23 6.44
C ASP A 32 15.13 -7.27 5.98
N TYR A 33 14.81 -5.98 5.95
CA TYR A 33 15.67 -4.94 5.43
C TYR A 33 16.80 -4.69 6.43
N THR A 34 17.99 -5.12 6.05
CA THR A 34 19.22 -4.81 6.78
C THR A 34 19.87 -3.59 6.14
N ALA A 35 19.87 -2.46 6.87
CA ALA A 35 20.54 -1.26 6.39
C ALA A 35 22.05 -1.52 6.18
N PRO A 36 22.64 -1.12 5.03
CA PRO A 36 24.09 -1.19 4.83
C PRO A 36 24.80 -0.36 5.89
N ARG A 37 26.04 -0.73 6.24
CA ARG A 37 26.84 -0.01 7.24
C ARG A 37 28.08 0.62 6.61
N ASN A 38 28.46 1.78 7.10
CA ASN A 38 29.72 2.41 6.75
C ASN A 38 30.91 1.79 7.52
N GLU A 39 32.13 2.26 7.24
CA GLU A 39 33.37 1.77 7.86
C GLU A 39 33.44 1.93 9.38
N TRP A 40 32.61 2.81 9.96
CA TRP A 40 32.47 3.01 11.40
C TRP A 40 31.31 2.20 12.01
N GLY A 41 30.68 1.30 11.24
CA GLY A 41 29.60 0.44 11.70
C GLY A 41 28.24 1.13 11.87
N GLN A 42 28.10 2.36 11.40
CA GLN A 42 26.84 3.12 11.44
C GLN A 42 26.02 2.85 10.17
N PRO A 43 24.67 2.99 10.20
CA PRO A 43 23.85 2.89 8.99
C PRO A 43 24.33 3.85 7.90
N ASP A 44 24.54 3.33 6.70
CA ASP A 44 24.94 4.10 5.54
C ASP A 44 23.68 4.73 4.90
N LEU A 45 23.55 6.05 5.07
CA LEU A 45 22.46 6.84 4.51
C LEU A 45 22.84 7.44 3.15
N ARG A 46 23.97 7.03 2.57
CA ARG A 46 24.38 7.42 1.22
C ARG A 46 23.53 6.65 0.21
N GLY A 47 23.13 7.34 -0.84
CA GLY A 47 22.32 6.77 -1.91
C GLY A 47 21.98 7.84 -2.93
N VAL A 48 21.43 7.40 -4.07
CA VAL A 48 20.89 8.33 -5.05
C VAL A 48 19.48 8.69 -4.63
N PHE A 49 19.29 9.90 -4.11
CA PHE A 49 17.96 10.41 -3.84
C PHE A 49 17.32 10.87 -5.16
N ASN A 50 16.25 10.18 -5.59
CA ASN A 50 15.47 10.64 -6.72
C ASN A 50 14.48 11.73 -6.27
N PHE A 51 14.70 12.96 -6.73
CA PHE A 51 13.85 14.12 -6.46
C PHE A 51 12.86 14.42 -7.60
N SER A 52 12.58 13.46 -8.49
CA SER A 52 11.61 13.62 -9.57
C SER A 52 10.19 13.77 -9.01
N SER A 53 9.83 15.00 -8.66
CA SER A 53 8.45 15.38 -8.33
C SER A 53 7.79 15.96 -9.57
N ASN A 54 6.61 15.44 -9.91
CA ASN A 54 5.75 15.99 -10.96
C ASN A 54 5.14 17.34 -10.55
N THR A 55 5.19 17.67 -9.25
CA THR A 55 4.68 18.93 -8.72
C THR A 55 5.79 19.97 -8.69
N PRO A 56 5.63 21.12 -9.38
CA PRO A 56 6.62 22.19 -9.38
C PRO A 56 6.73 22.85 -8.00
N MET A 57 7.91 23.37 -7.68
CA MET A 57 8.15 24.07 -6.41
C MET A 57 7.40 25.40 -6.31
N GLN A 58 7.14 26.04 -7.45
CA GLN A 58 6.39 27.28 -7.54
C GLN A 58 4.99 27.03 -8.07
N ARG A 59 4.03 27.82 -7.60
CA ARG A 59 2.66 27.77 -8.11
C ARG A 59 2.64 28.24 -9.57
N ASN A 60 2.00 27.47 -10.44
CA ASN A 60 1.78 27.90 -11.82
C ASN A 60 0.89 29.17 -11.82
N PRO A 61 1.33 30.25 -12.48
CA PRO A 61 0.59 31.52 -12.53
C PRO A 61 -0.84 31.39 -13.06
N GLU A 62 -1.12 30.39 -13.90
CA GLU A 62 -2.47 30.13 -14.45
C GLU A 62 -3.52 29.91 -13.35
N TYR A 63 -3.12 29.38 -12.19
CA TYR A 63 -4.05 29.03 -11.12
C TYR A 63 -4.27 30.15 -10.10
N GLY A 64 -3.43 31.19 -10.08
CA GLY A 64 -3.57 32.35 -9.19
C GLY A 64 -3.95 31.98 -7.74
N ASN A 65 -5.10 32.48 -7.28
CA ASN A 65 -5.63 32.25 -5.93
C ASN A 65 -6.55 31.01 -5.81
N ARG A 66 -6.71 30.23 -6.88
CA ARG A 66 -7.54 29.01 -6.86
C ARG A 66 -6.94 27.99 -5.89
N LEU A 67 -7.79 27.35 -5.10
CA LEU A 67 -7.37 26.42 -4.05
C LEU A 67 -7.27 24.96 -4.52
N PHE A 68 -8.10 24.56 -5.50
CA PHE A 68 -8.25 23.18 -5.91
C PHE A 68 -8.19 23.03 -7.43
N TYR A 69 -7.69 21.87 -7.86
CA TYR A 69 -7.82 21.40 -9.24
C TYR A 69 -9.17 20.73 -9.45
N THR A 70 -9.64 20.71 -10.69
CA THR A 70 -10.67 19.75 -11.10
C THR A 70 -10.03 18.37 -11.33
N GLU A 71 -10.85 17.33 -11.42
CA GLU A 71 -10.37 15.97 -11.64
C GLU A 71 -9.67 15.84 -13.01
N GLU A 72 -10.22 16.50 -14.03
CA GLU A 72 -9.67 16.51 -15.39
C GLU A 72 -8.28 17.15 -15.44
N GLU A 73 -8.08 18.27 -14.73
CA GLU A 73 -6.79 18.98 -14.69
C GLU A 73 -5.68 18.13 -14.05
N VAL A 74 -6.01 17.32 -13.03
CA VAL A 74 -5.07 16.38 -12.42
C VAL A 74 -4.69 15.29 -13.41
N LEU A 75 -5.66 14.71 -14.09
CA LEU A 75 -5.43 13.67 -15.10
C LEU A 75 -4.57 14.19 -16.27
N GLU A 76 -4.82 15.43 -16.73
CA GLU A 76 -4.01 16.05 -17.77
C GLU A 76 -2.59 16.35 -17.32
N ARG A 77 -2.41 16.85 -16.10
CA ARG A 77 -1.08 17.07 -15.51
C ARG A 77 -0.29 15.77 -15.48
N ASP A 78 -0.89 14.70 -14.97
CA ASP A 78 -0.20 13.42 -14.76
C ASP A 78 0.14 12.72 -16.08
N ARG A 79 -0.61 12.96 -17.17
CA ARG A 79 -0.28 12.48 -18.52
C ARG A 79 0.89 13.21 -19.18
N ARG A 80 1.20 14.44 -18.75
CA ARG A 80 2.25 15.27 -19.37
C ARG A 80 3.66 14.88 -18.88
N VAL A 81 3.76 14.19 -17.75
CA VAL A 81 5.03 13.82 -17.11
C VAL A 81 5.46 12.42 -17.51
#